data_AF-A0AA96F9I4-F1
#
_entry.id   AF-A0AA96F9I4-F1
#
_cell.length_a   1.000
_cell.length_b   1.000
_cell.length_c   1.000
_cell.angle_alpha   90.00
_cell.angle_beta   90.00
_cell.angle_gamma   90.00
#
_symmetry.space_group_name_H-M   'P 1'
#
loop_
_entity.id
_entity.type
_entity.pdbx_description
1 polymer ?
#
loop_
_entity_poly.entity_id
_entity_poly.type
_entity_poly.pdbx_seq_one_letter_code
_entity_poly.pdbx_strand_id
1 'polypeptide(L)' 'MRVAVVDGVAVFDAAKTLPGRGAWLHPGDDCLELALRRRTIGRALRAPDVDLSALAVR' A
#
# COMPACT_ATOMS: atom_id res chain seq x y z
N MET A 1 -5.08 -3.65 7.38
CA MET A 1 -5.38 -2.63 6.36
C MET A 1 -4.92 -3.16 5.00
N ARG A 2 -5.73 -3.04 3.95
CA ARG A 2 -5.36 -3.47 2.59
C ARG A 2 -4.92 -2.25 1.79
N VAL A 3 -3.88 -2.41 0.98
CA VAL A 3 -3.41 -1.43 -0.02
C VAL A 3 -3.62 -2.05 -1.40
N ALA A 4 -4.08 -1.27 -2.36
CA ALA A 4 -4.23 -1.70 -3.76
C ALA A 4 -3.67 -0.62 -4.69
N VAL A 5 -3.53 -0.93 -5.97
CA VAL A 5 -3.11 0.03 -7.00
C VAL A 5 -4.33 0.52 -7.77
N VAL A 6 -4.47 1.83 -7.87
CA VAL A 6 -5.44 2.52 -8.73
C VAL A 6 -4.67 3.52 -9.57
N ASP A 7 -4.74 3.39 -10.89
CA ASP A 7 -4.09 4.30 -11.84
C ASP A 7 -2.59 4.58 -11.54
N GLY A 8 -1.87 3.53 -11.13
CA GLY A 8 -0.43 3.63 -10.80
C GLY A 8 -0.11 4.16 -9.41
N VAL A 9 -1.13 4.46 -8.60
CA VAL A 9 -1.01 4.97 -7.23
C VAL A 9 -1.43 3.90 -6.22
N ALA A 10 -0.62 3.70 -5.18
CA ALA A 10 -0.95 2.84 -4.07
C ALA A 10 -1.89 3.56 -3.09
N VAL A 11 -3.08 2.99 -2.84
CA VAL A 11 -4.12 3.59 -2.01
C VAL A 11 -4.62 2.61 -0.95
N PHE A 12 -5.14 3.13 0.17
CA PHE A 12 -5.82 2.31 1.16
C PHE A 12 -7.17 1.83 0.65
N ASP A 13 -7.33 0.51 0.58
CA ASP A 13 -8.59 -0.14 0.28
C ASP A 13 -9.31 -0.55 1.57
N ALA A 14 -9.99 0.42 2.19
CA ALA A 14 -10.72 0.19 3.43
C ALA A 14 -11.88 -0.81 3.25
N ALA A 15 -12.56 -0.75 2.11
CA ALA A 15 -13.68 -1.63 1.77
C ALA A 15 -13.25 -3.03 1.32
N LYS A 16 -11.98 -3.21 0.93
CA LYS A 16 -11.39 -4.46 0.42
C LYS A 16 -12.02 -4.90 -0.91
N THR A 17 -12.49 -3.96 -1.72
CA THR A 17 -13.22 -4.21 -2.96
C THR A 17 -12.44 -3.86 -4.22
N LEU A 18 -11.28 -3.21 -4.10
CA LEU A 18 -10.51 -2.80 -5.27
C LEU A 18 -9.93 -4.01 -6.01
N PRO A 19 -10.03 -4.02 -7.36
CA PRO A 19 -9.62 -5.17 -8.16
C PRO A 19 -8.11 -5.40 -8.11
N GLY A 20 -7.70 -6.59 -8.55
CA GLY A 20 -6.29 -6.93 -8.69
C GLY A 20 -5.59 -7.31 -7.38
N ARG A 21 -4.25 -7.29 -7.42
CA ARG A 21 -3.40 -7.68 -6.30
C ARG A 21 -3.38 -6.58 -5.24
N GLY A 22 -3.63 -6.98 -3.99
CA GLY A 22 -3.47 -6.10 -2.84
C GLY A 22 -2.33 -6.53 -1.93
N ALA A 23 -1.84 -5.60 -1.12
CA ALA A 23 -0.91 -5.82 -0.03
C ALA A 23 -1.62 -5.64 1.31
N TRP A 24 -1.33 -6.51 2.28
CA TRP A 24 -1.91 -6.43 3.61
C TRP A 24 -0.89 -5.94 4.61
N LEU A 25 -1.31 -4.99 5.44
CA LEU A 25 -0.53 -4.43 6.54
C LEU A 25 -1.33 -4.58 7.84
N HIS A 26 -0.64 -4.68 8.97
CA HIS A 26 -1.29 -4.51 10.26
C HIS A 26 -1.84 -3.08 10.37
N PRO A 27 -3.01 -2.88 11.02
CA PRO A 27 -3.46 -1.53 11.35
C PRO A 27 -2.48 -0.94 12.38
N GLY A 28 -1.71 0.07 11.97
CA GLY A 28 -0.74 0.75 12.84
C GLY A 28 0.26 1.55 12.01
N ASP A 29 0.55 2.76 12.47
CA ASP A 29 1.40 3.72 11.78
C ASP A 29 2.85 3.21 11.66
N ASP A 30 3.39 2.60 12.72
CA ASP A 30 4.72 1.98 12.70
C ASP A 30 4.86 0.90 11.61
N CYS A 31 3.78 0.16 11.34
CA CYS A 31 3.78 -0.88 10.32
C CYS A 31 3.81 -0.28 8.91
N LEU A 32 3.08 0.82 8.70
CA LEU A 32 3.11 1.57 7.45
C LEU A 32 4.49 2.19 7.24
N GLU A 33 5.03 2.88 8.24
CA GLU A 33 6.33 3.54 8.17
C GLU A 33 7.45 2.54 7.87
N LEU A 34 7.45 1.38 8.56
CA LEU A 34 8.41 0.32 8.29
C LEU A 34 8.31 -0.20 6.85
N ALA A 35 7.08 -0.36 6.32
CA ALA A 35 6.85 -0.84 4.97
C ALA A 35 7.30 0.17 3.89
N LEU A 36 7.04 1.47 4.12
CA LEU A 36 7.52 2.56 3.27
C LEU A 36 9.05 2.63 3.30
N ARG A 37 9.66 2.65 4.49
CA ARG A 37 11.12 2.69 4.67
C ARG A 37 11.83 1.52 4.00
N ARG A 38 11.26 0.31 4.09
CA ARG A 38 11.81 -0.90 3.46
C ARG A 38 11.40 -1.09 1.99
N ARG A 39 10.63 -0.15 1.42
CA ARG A 39 10.12 -0.20 0.04
C ARG A 39 9.41 -1.54 -0.29
N THR A 40 8.68 -2.09 0.68
CA THR A 40 8.06 -3.42 0.54
C THR A 40 6.70 -3.37 -0.14
N ILE A 41 6.01 -2.23 -0.12
CA ILE A 41 4.66 -2.06 -0.67
C ILE A 41 4.64 -2.33 -2.17
N GLY A 42 5.48 -1.64 -2.95
CA GLY A 42 5.58 -1.86 -4.40
C GLY A 42 5.94 -3.31 -4.75
N ARG A 43 6.87 -3.92 -4.01
CA ARG A 43 7.23 -5.35 -4.18
C ARG A 43 6.05 -6.28 -3.91
N ALA A 44 5.29 -6.05 -2.83
CA ALA A 44 4.13 -6.86 -2.48
C ALA A 44 3.01 -6.75 -3.53
N LEU A 45 2.87 -5.57 -4.12
CA LEU A 45 1.92 -5.29 -5.21
C LEU A 45 2.40 -5.78 -6.59
N ARG A 46 3.67 -6.20 -6.73
CA ARG A 46 4.35 -6.44 -8.01
C ARG A 46 4.38 -5.21 -8.93
N ALA A 47 4.47 -4.03 -8.33
CA ALA A 47 4.60 -2.73 -8.99
C ALA A 47 5.69 -1.93 -8.26
N PRO A 48 6.99 -2.20 -8.53
CA PRO A 48 8.10 -1.59 -7.79
C PRO A 48 8.15 -0.06 -7.91
N ASP A 49 7.65 0.49 -9.03
CA ASP A 49 7.64 1.92 -9.34
C ASP A 49 6.27 2.59 -9.05
N VAL A 50 5.40 1.93 -8.28
CA VAL A 50 4.09 2.49 -7.91
C VAL A 50 4.27 3.78 -7.09
N ASP A 51 3.43 4.78 -7.36
CA ASP A 51 3.42 5.99 -6.55
C ASP A 51 2.85 5.69 -5.15
N LEU A 52 3.61 6.01 -4.12
CA LEU A 52 3.25 5.80 -2.72
C LEU A 52 2.76 7.09 -2.04
N SER A 53 2.64 8.20 -2.77
CA SER A 53 2.29 9.52 -2.24
C SER A 53 0.95 9.57 -1.49
N ALA A 54 0.01 8.69 -1.86
CA ALA A 54 -1.29 8.57 -1.20
C ALA A 54 -1.27 7.74 0.12
N LEU A 55 -0.10 7.21 0.50
CA LEU A 55 0.09 6.47 1.75
C LEU A 55 0.83 7.34 2.78
N ALA A 56 0.07 8.14 3.52
CA ALA A 56 0.59 8.93 4.63
C ALA A 56 0.28 8.28 5.98
N VAL A 57 1.22 8.41 6.92
CA VAL A 57 0.98 8.21 8.35
C VAL A 57 0.07 9.36 8.83
N ARG A 58 -0.81 9.09 9.79
CA ARG A 58 -1.73 10.10 10.36
C ARG A 58 -1.03 11.09 11.27
#